data_AF-A0A495VUE9-F1
#
_entry.id   AF-A0A495VUE9-F1
#
_cell.length_a   1.000
_cell.length_b   1.000
_cell.length_c   1.000
_cell.angle_alpha   90.00
_cell.angle_beta   90.00
_cell.angle_gamma   90.00
#
_symmetry.space_group_name_H-M   'P 1'
#
loop_
_entity.id
_entity.type
_entity.pdbx_description
1 polymer ?
#
loop_
_entity_poly.entity_id
_entity_poly.type
_entity_poly.pdbx_seq_one_letter_code
_entity_poly.pdbx_strand_id
1 'polypeptide(L)'
;MMTTTQRDAGFSLLLACLFLALCFGAAEWTAGTPLFSLSPPGGGAADMAESLRQDLHLTFFTIWAALLLAAPALALLPGINRSRQAWRWWRITWSASLVVFAVHFYWAVVIIFDNDWSRILNTPRVTVPRLDTVFAVWWVIDVGLAWTWQTRAYWMLCQRWALHLLAFVLFFVGAAREGELPISRALGWAMAVLVLLGLLRWLFRRNTAADLDSGVFRR
;
A
#
# COMPACT_ATOMS: atom_id res chain seq x y z
N MET A 1 27.02 -18.11 0.75
CA MET A 1 27.02 -16.66 0.45
C MET A 1 25.70 -16.34 -0.26
N MET A 2 24.82 -15.50 0.30
CA MET A 2 23.51 -15.21 -0.31
C MET A 2 23.62 -14.25 -1.51
N THR A 3 22.83 -14.49 -2.56
CA THR A 3 22.72 -13.56 -3.70
C THR A 3 22.05 -12.25 -3.28
N THR A 4 22.24 -11.18 -4.04
CA THR A 4 21.57 -9.89 -3.78
C THR A 4 20.05 -10.04 -3.77
N THR A 5 19.50 -10.84 -4.70
CA THR A 5 18.05 -11.13 -4.78
C THR A 5 17.55 -11.85 -3.53
N GLN A 6 18.27 -12.84 -3.02
CA GLN A 6 17.90 -13.54 -1.78
C GLN A 6 17.92 -12.58 -0.57
N ARG A 7 18.92 -11.70 -0.49
CA ARG A 7 18.99 -10.68 0.56
C ARG A 7 17.81 -9.70 0.50
N ASP A 8 17.46 -9.24 -0.70
CA ASP A 8 16.32 -8.34 -0.89
C ASP A 8 15.00 -9.00 -0.51
N ALA A 9 14.80 -10.27 -0.88
CA ALA A 9 13.61 -11.03 -0.47
C ALA A 9 13.56 -11.19 1.05
N GLY A 10 14.70 -11.48 1.67
CA GLY A 10 14.85 -11.50 3.13
C GLY A 10 14.48 -10.16 3.78
N PHE A 11 14.88 -9.03 3.20
CA PHE A 11 14.49 -7.71 3.69
C PHE A 11 12.99 -7.43 3.53
N SER A 12 12.38 -7.82 2.40
CA SER A 12 10.93 -7.71 2.21
C SER A 12 10.16 -8.48 3.28
N LEU A 13 10.55 -9.73 3.53
CA LEU A 13 9.93 -10.58 4.53
C LEU A 13 10.14 -10.01 5.94
N LEU A 14 11.36 -9.59 6.27
CA LEU A 14 11.66 -8.99 7.57
C LEU A 14 10.80 -7.74 7.83
N LEU A 15 10.68 -6.84 6.85
CA LEU A 15 9.82 -5.66 6.96
C LEU A 15 8.36 -6.03 7.15
N ALA A 16 7.85 -6.98 6.36
CA ALA A 16 6.47 -7.45 6.50
C ALA A 16 6.22 -8.06 7.89
N CYS A 17 7.09 -8.96 8.35
CA CYS A 17 6.99 -9.58 9.68
C CYS A 17 7.06 -8.55 10.80
N LEU A 18 7.95 -7.55 10.70
CA LEU A 18 8.05 -6.48 11.68
C LEU A 18 6.75 -5.67 11.77
N PHE A 19 6.22 -5.23 10.64
CA PHE A 19 4.97 -4.47 10.61
C PHE A 19 3.78 -5.30 11.09
N LEU A 20 3.70 -6.58 10.70
CA LEU A 20 2.66 -7.48 11.21
C LEU A 20 2.78 -7.66 12.72
N ALA A 21 3.98 -7.90 13.27
CA ALA A 21 4.16 -8.01 14.72
C ALA A 21 3.69 -6.73 15.44
N LEU A 22 3.96 -5.55 14.88
CA LEU A 22 3.47 -4.28 15.41
C LEU A 22 1.94 -4.17 15.31
N CYS A 23 1.33 -4.57 14.19
CA CYS A 23 -0.13 -4.55 14.03
C CYS A 23 -0.82 -5.47 15.05
N PHE A 24 -0.32 -6.69 15.23
CA PHE A 24 -0.89 -7.66 16.16
C PHE A 24 -0.70 -7.21 17.61
N GLY A 25 0.48 -6.70 17.96
CA GLY A 25 0.72 -6.11 19.28
C GLY A 25 -0.16 -4.91 19.56
N ALA A 26 -0.36 -4.02 18.58
CA ALA A 26 -1.24 -2.86 18.71
C ALA A 26 -2.72 -3.26 18.83
N ALA A 27 -3.17 -4.26 18.04
CA ALA A 27 -4.52 -4.79 18.13
C ALA A 27 -4.80 -5.39 19.52
N GLU A 28 -3.88 -6.20 20.04
CA GLU A 28 -3.99 -6.77 21.38
C GLU A 28 -4.02 -5.68 22.46
N TRP A 29 -3.08 -4.73 22.38
CA TRP A 29 -3.00 -3.61 23.34
C TRP A 29 -4.27 -2.75 23.37
N THR A 30 -4.97 -2.64 22.24
CA THR A 30 -6.16 -1.80 22.10
C THR A 30 -7.46 -2.60 22.14
N ALA A 31 -7.44 -3.93 22.32
CA ALA A 31 -8.63 -4.79 22.22
C ALA A 31 -9.76 -4.40 23.20
N GLY A 32 -9.40 -3.92 24.39
CA GLY A 32 -10.36 -3.44 25.39
C GLY A 32 -10.85 -2.00 25.18
N THR A 33 -10.42 -1.32 24.11
CA THR A 33 -10.78 0.07 23.84
C THR A 33 -11.72 0.20 22.65
N PRO A 34 -12.74 1.08 22.71
CA PRO A 34 -13.63 1.31 21.58
C PRO A 34 -13.00 2.26 20.55
N LEU A 35 -11.78 1.94 20.10
CA LEU A 35 -11.01 2.79 19.19
C LEU A 35 -11.65 2.87 17.81
N PHE A 36 -12.22 1.76 17.32
CA PHE A 36 -12.94 1.69 16.06
C PHE A 36 -14.42 1.38 16.31
N SER A 37 -15.29 2.06 15.56
CA SER A 37 -16.74 1.99 15.65
C SER A 37 -17.27 0.70 15.07
N LEU A 38 -18.12 0.04 15.85
CA LEU A 38 -18.92 -1.10 15.40
C LEU A 38 -20.10 -0.70 14.51
N SER A 39 -20.46 0.59 14.50
CA SER A 39 -21.38 1.16 13.52
C SER A 39 -20.65 1.59 12.27
N PRO A 40 -21.30 1.54 11.09
CA PRO A 40 -20.67 1.90 9.84
C PRO A 40 -20.36 3.41 9.76
N PRO A 41 -19.48 3.82 8.83
CA PRO A 41 -19.24 5.24 8.53
C PRO A 41 -20.56 5.96 8.20
N GLY A 42 -20.81 7.11 8.84
CA GLY A 42 -22.06 7.87 8.69
C GLY A 42 -23.13 7.57 9.74
N GLY A 43 -22.89 6.59 10.63
CA GLY A 43 -23.76 6.25 11.75
C GLY A 43 -24.79 5.16 11.43
N GLY A 44 -25.67 4.88 12.39
CA GLY A 44 -26.69 3.82 12.29
C GLY A 44 -26.45 2.66 13.25
N ALA A 45 -27.25 1.60 13.08
CA ALA A 45 -27.11 0.37 13.87
C ALA A 45 -25.74 -0.28 13.63
N ALA A 46 -25.21 -0.97 14.65
CA ALA A 46 -23.95 -1.69 14.54
C ALA A 46 -24.04 -2.75 13.43
N ASP A 47 -23.08 -2.72 12.50
CA ASP A 47 -22.92 -3.71 11.42
C ASP A 47 -21.84 -4.76 11.76
N MET A 48 -21.19 -4.59 12.93
CA MET A 48 -20.20 -5.50 13.50
C MET A 48 -20.60 -5.93 14.91
N ALA A 49 -20.42 -7.23 15.20
CA ALA A 49 -20.62 -7.77 16.54
C ALA A 49 -19.44 -7.37 17.46
N GLU A 50 -19.72 -7.23 18.77
CA GLU A 50 -18.70 -6.94 19.79
C GLU A 50 -17.59 -8.01 19.81
N SER A 51 -17.94 -9.28 19.53
CA SER A 51 -16.99 -10.39 19.44
C SER A 51 -15.95 -10.22 18.33
N LEU A 52 -16.22 -9.38 17.32
CA LEU A 52 -15.31 -9.10 16.20
C LEU A 52 -14.45 -7.85 16.43
N ARG A 53 -14.49 -7.23 17.62
CA ARG A 53 -13.75 -5.99 17.89
C ARG A 53 -12.25 -6.14 17.64
N GLN A 54 -11.65 -7.21 18.16
CA GLN A 54 -10.21 -7.45 17.95
C GLN A 54 -9.87 -7.64 16.47
N ASP A 55 -10.72 -8.37 15.74
CA ASP A 55 -10.54 -8.58 14.30
C ASP A 55 -10.68 -7.28 13.50
N LEU A 56 -11.56 -6.38 13.95
CA LEU A 56 -11.70 -5.06 13.36
C LEU A 56 -10.43 -4.23 13.56
N HIS A 57 -9.85 -4.27 14.76
CA HIS A 57 -8.57 -3.60 15.05
C HIS A 57 -7.44 -4.15 14.15
N LEU A 58 -7.34 -5.47 14.01
CA LEU A 58 -6.37 -6.10 13.11
C LEU A 58 -6.56 -5.65 11.67
N THR A 59 -7.81 -5.58 11.20
CA THR A 59 -8.15 -5.12 9.85
C THR A 59 -7.67 -3.68 9.62
N PHE A 60 -7.91 -2.75 10.55
CA PHE A 60 -7.45 -1.36 10.43
C PHE A 60 -5.93 -1.20 10.55
N PHE A 61 -5.29 -1.85 11.52
CA PHE A 61 -3.85 -1.70 11.69
C PHE A 61 -3.05 -2.31 10.53
N THR A 62 -3.51 -3.42 9.97
CA THR A 62 -2.84 -4.05 8.82
C THR A 62 -2.97 -3.21 7.55
N ILE A 63 -4.11 -2.56 7.28
CA ILE A 63 -4.20 -1.64 6.13
C ILE A 63 -3.35 -0.39 6.32
N TRP A 64 -3.28 0.17 7.54
CA TRP A 64 -2.38 1.29 7.84
C TRP A 64 -0.92 0.92 7.63
N ALA A 65 -0.51 -0.28 8.05
CA ALA A 65 0.84 -0.79 7.82
C ALA A 65 1.14 -1.02 6.34
N ALA A 66 0.19 -1.60 5.59
CA ALA A 66 0.32 -1.74 4.14
C ALA A 66 0.50 -0.39 3.45
N LEU A 67 -0.29 0.63 3.83
CA LEU A 67 -0.17 2.00 3.34
C LEU A 67 1.21 2.60 3.63
N LEU A 68 1.71 2.49 4.87
CA LEU A 68 3.02 3.00 5.27
C LEU A 68 4.17 2.37 4.46
N LEU A 69 4.05 1.08 4.10
CA LEU A 69 5.00 0.39 3.25
C LEU A 69 4.81 0.70 1.74
N ALA A 70 3.58 0.97 1.31
CA ALA A 70 3.28 1.33 -0.09
C ALA A 70 3.75 2.75 -0.43
N ALA A 71 3.62 3.70 0.50
CA ALA A 71 4.00 5.09 0.31
C ALA A 71 5.42 5.30 -0.27
N PRO A 72 6.49 4.68 0.28
CA PRO A 72 7.82 4.80 -0.31
C PRO A 72 7.92 4.15 -1.70
N ALA A 73 7.19 3.06 -1.98
CA ALA A 73 7.17 2.48 -3.33
C ALA A 73 6.53 3.45 -4.34
N LEU A 74 5.38 4.04 -4.00
CA LEU A 74 4.72 5.06 -4.82
C LEU A 74 5.65 6.25 -5.10
N ALA A 75 6.33 6.76 -4.08
CA ALA A 75 7.26 7.88 -4.21
C ALA A 75 8.51 7.54 -5.05
N LEU A 76 8.96 6.29 -5.05
CA LEU A 76 10.15 5.84 -5.78
C LEU A 76 9.86 5.48 -7.25
N LEU A 77 8.60 5.15 -7.59
CA LEU A 77 8.19 4.70 -8.93
C LEU A 77 8.79 5.53 -10.09
N PRO A 78 8.78 6.88 -10.07
CA PRO A 78 9.30 7.66 -11.19
C PRO A 78 10.80 7.41 -11.46
N GLY A 79 11.56 7.01 -10.44
CA GLY A 79 13.01 6.83 -10.48
C GLY A 79 13.48 5.40 -10.76
N ILE A 80 12.61 4.39 -10.79
CA ILE A 80 13.03 2.98 -10.78
C ILE A 80 13.86 2.56 -11.99
N ASN A 81 13.67 3.21 -13.15
CA ASN A 81 14.44 2.92 -14.37
C ASN A 81 15.81 3.61 -14.43
N ARG A 82 16.05 4.59 -13.55
CA ARG A 82 17.25 5.45 -13.56
C ARG A 82 18.21 5.16 -12.41
N SER A 83 17.76 4.44 -11.38
CA SER A 83 18.58 4.11 -10.22
C SER A 83 18.36 2.67 -9.78
N ARG A 84 19.46 1.90 -9.73
CA ARG A 84 19.45 0.53 -9.19
C ARG A 84 18.99 0.51 -7.73
N GLN A 85 19.34 1.54 -6.96
CA GLN A 85 18.92 1.67 -5.57
C GLN A 85 17.43 2.00 -5.46
N ALA A 86 16.89 2.86 -6.33
CA ALA A 86 15.46 3.13 -6.38
C ALA A 86 14.67 1.88 -6.75
N TRP A 87 15.10 1.14 -7.78
CA TRP A 87 14.52 -0.17 -8.15
C TRP A 87 14.51 -1.14 -6.97
N ARG A 88 15.64 -1.26 -6.27
CA ARG A 88 15.81 -2.18 -5.15
C ARG A 88 14.85 -1.85 -4.01
N TRP A 89 14.84 -0.60 -3.54
CA TRP A 89 13.98 -0.19 -2.43
C TRP A 89 12.50 -0.23 -2.81
N TRP A 90 12.16 0.24 -4.02
CA TRP A 90 10.82 0.11 -4.57
C TRP A 90 10.34 -1.35 -4.50
N ARG A 91 11.12 -2.28 -5.04
CA ARG A 91 10.75 -3.72 -5.04
C ARG A 91 10.60 -4.25 -3.63
N ILE A 92 11.50 -3.88 -2.71
CA ILE A 92 11.48 -4.36 -1.32
C ILE A 92 10.20 -3.91 -0.61
N THR A 93 9.92 -2.61 -0.63
CA THR A 93 8.78 -2.02 0.09
C THR A 93 7.46 -2.36 -0.57
N TRP A 94 7.40 -2.42 -1.91
CA TRP A 94 6.21 -2.84 -2.66
C TRP A 94 5.83 -4.29 -2.38
N SER A 95 6.83 -5.18 -2.28
CA SER A 95 6.59 -6.59 -1.93
C SER A 95 6.20 -6.77 -0.48
N ALA A 96 6.86 -6.05 0.45
CA ALA A 96 6.50 -6.10 1.87
C ALA A 96 5.07 -5.59 2.11
N SER A 97 4.71 -4.49 1.45
CA SER A 97 3.35 -3.94 1.49
C SER A 97 2.31 -4.94 0.98
N LEU A 98 2.58 -5.64 -0.13
CA LEU A 98 1.69 -6.71 -0.63
C LEU A 98 1.46 -7.80 0.41
N VAL A 99 2.51 -8.27 1.10
CA VAL A 99 2.37 -9.32 2.13
C VAL A 99 1.49 -8.85 3.28
N VAL A 100 1.70 -7.64 3.78
CA VAL A 100 0.88 -7.06 4.85
C VAL A 100 -0.56 -6.84 4.37
N PHE A 101 -0.74 -6.37 3.14
CA PHE A 101 -2.06 -6.22 2.51
C PHE A 101 -2.76 -7.57 2.33
N ALA A 102 -2.06 -8.65 2.01
CA ALA A 102 -2.65 -9.98 1.90
C ALA A 102 -3.21 -10.46 3.25
N VAL A 103 -2.51 -10.18 4.36
CA VAL A 103 -3.04 -10.46 5.72
C VAL A 103 -4.26 -9.59 6.02
N HIS A 104 -4.22 -8.30 5.68
CA HIS A 104 -5.39 -7.41 5.78
C HIS A 104 -6.59 -7.97 5.00
N PHE A 105 -6.37 -8.35 3.74
CA PHE A 105 -7.40 -8.84 2.84
C PHE A 105 -7.99 -10.16 3.35
N TYR A 106 -7.15 -11.07 3.86
CA TYR A 106 -7.61 -12.28 4.54
C TYR A 106 -8.48 -11.96 5.76
N TRP A 107 -8.05 -11.05 6.63
CA TRP A 107 -8.83 -10.68 7.81
C TRP A 107 -10.18 -10.05 7.44
N ALA A 108 -10.18 -9.14 6.47
CA ALA A 108 -11.39 -8.51 6.00
C ALA A 108 -12.35 -9.52 5.37
N VAL A 109 -11.91 -10.25 4.33
CA VAL A 109 -12.80 -11.11 3.54
C VAL A 109 -13.20 -12.39 4.29
N VAL A 110 -12.23 -13.05 4.92
CA VAL A 110 -12.44 -14.38 5.53
C VAL A 110 -12.91 -14.25 6.98
N ILE A 111 -12.29 -13.39 7.80
CA ILE A 111 -12.59 -13.35 9.23
C ILE A 111 -13.79 -12.44 9.53
N ILE A 112 -13.78 -11.21 9.04
CA ILE A 112 -14.83 -10.22 9.33
C ILE A 112 -16.13 -10.53 8.56
N PHE A 113 -15.99 -10.90 7.29
CA PHE A 113 -17.14 -11.12 6.41
C PHE A 113 -17.45 -12.59 6.12
N ASP A 114 -16.70 -13.54 6.68
CA ASP A 114 -16.95 -15.00 6.53
C ASP A 114 -17.12 -15.44 5.06
N ASN A 115 -16.37 -14.82 4.14
CA ASN A 115 -16.51 -15.00 2.69
C ASN A 115 -17.90 -14.66 2.10
N ASP A 116 -18.76 -13.96 2.85
CA ASP A 116 -20.06 -13.49 2.36
C ASP A 116 -19.87 -12.26 1.46
N TRP A 117 -19.66 -12.53 0.17
CA TRP A 117 -19.54 -11.48 -0.85
C TRP A 117 -20.82 -10.67 -1.02
N SER A 118 -22.00 -11.20 -0.69
CA SER A 118 -23.24 -10.42 -0.72
C SER A 118 -23.16 -9.31 0.34
N ARG A 119 -22.72 -9.64 1.56
CA ARG A 119 -22.52 -8.65 2.63
C ARG A 119 -21.41 -7.66 2.29
N ILE A 120 -20.26 -8.14 1.77
CA ILE A 120 -19.13 -7.27 1.37
C ILE A 120 -19.55 -6.24 0.31
N LEU A 121 -20.35 -6.64 -0.67
CA LEU A 121 -20.73 -5.77 -1.79
C LEU A 121 -21.80 -4.74 -1.43
N ASN A 122 -22.49 -4.91 -0.30
CA ASN A 122 -23.61 -4.07 0.10
C ASN A 122 -23.38 -3.33 1.43
N THR A 123 -22.23 -3.52 2.09
CA THR A 123 -21.89 -2.77 3.30
C THR A 123 -21.35 -1.38 2.98
N PRO A 124 -21.75 -0.33 3.71
CA PRO A 124 -21.16 1.01 3.60
C PRO A 124 -19.73 1.09 4.16
N ARG A 125 -19.25 0.04 4.85
CA ARG A 125 -17.90 -0.01 5.44
C ARG A 125 -16.80 -0.29 4.40
N VAL A 126 -17.16 -0.85 3.25
CA VAL A 126 -16.21 -1.19 2.18
C VAL A 126 -16.60 -0.46 0.90
N THR A 127 -15.74 0.44 0.45
CA THR A 127 -16.10 1.43 -0.57
C THR A 127 -16.12 0.86 -1.98
N VAL A 128 -15.10 0.08 -2.35
CA VAL A 128 -14.92 -0.44 -3.71
C VAL A 128 -14.40 -1.88 -3.73
N PRO A 129 -15.10 -2.83 -3.08
CA PRO A 129 -14.59 -4.19 -2.84
C PRO A 129 -14.22 -4.96 -4.12
N ARG A 130 -14.97 -4.75 -5.21
CA ARG A 130 -14.65 -5.37 -6.52
C ARG A 130 -13.30 -4.88 -7.05
N LEU A 131 -13.06 -3.57 -6.94
CA LEU A 131 -11.84 -2.95 -7.45
C LEU A 131 -10.65 -3.32 -6.57
N ASP A 132 -10.81 -3.38 -5.25
CA ASP A 132 -9.78 -3.84 -4.31
C ASP A 132 -9.34 -5.28 -4.60
N THR A 133 -10.29 -6.16 -4.92
CA THR A 133 -9.99 -7.56 -5.27
C THR A 133 -9.21 -7.67 -6.57
N VAL A 134 -9.63 -6.95 -7.62
CA VAL A 134 -8.90 -6.90 -8.90
C VAL A 134 -7.51 -6.30 -8.72
N PHE A 135 -7.40 -5.23 -7.93
CA PHE A 135 -6.15 -4.60 -7.57
C PHE A 135 -5.21 -5.58 -6.85
N ALA A 136 -5.70 -6.33 -5.87
CA ALA A 136 -4.91 -7.31 -5.13
C ALA A 136 -4.30 -8.37 -6.05
N VAL A 137 -5.09 -8.94 -6.95
CA VAL A 137 -4.63 -9.94 -7.92
C VAL A 137 -3.59 -9.33 -8.87
N TRP A 138 -3.86 -8.14 -9.41
CA TRP A 138 -2.91 -7.45 -10.29
C TRP A 138 -1.61 -7.10 -9.56
N TRP A 139 -1.67 -6.75 -8.28
CA TRP A 139 -0.50 -6.47 -7.46
C TRP A 139 0.37 -7.72 -7.24
N VAL A 140 -0.22 -8.88 -6.98
CA VAL A 140 0.53 -10.16 -6.93
C VAL A 140 1.29 -10.41 -8.22
N ILE A 141 0.64 -10.19 -9.37
CA ILE A 141 1.26 -10.35 -10.70
C ILE A 141 2.44 -9.38 -10.86
N ASP A 142 2.27 -8.09 -10.55
CA ASP A 142 3.33 -7.09 -10.68
C ASP A 142 4.55 -7.39 -9.79
N VAL A 143 4.31 -7.80 -8.54
CA VAL A 143 5.40 -8.23 -7.64
C VAL A 143 6.09 -9.47 -8.20
N GLY A 144 5.34 -10.47 -8.67
CA GLY A 144 5.89 -11.64 -9.33
C GLY A 144 6.81 -11.26 -10.50
N LEU A 145 6.31 -10.40 -11.41
CA LEU A 145 7.08 -9.87 -12.54
C LEU A 145 8.32 -9.08 -12.07
N ALA A 146 8.24 -8.32 -10.97
CA ALA A 146 9.37 -7.56 -10.44
C ALA A 146 10.52 -8.42 -9.91
N TRP A 147 10.22 -9.65 -9.48
CA TRP A 147 11.23 -10.60 -9.00
C TRP A 147 11.79 -11.48 -10.11
N THR A 148 11.01 -11.76 -11.17
CA THR A 148 11.40 -12.66 -12.25
C THR A 148 11.95 -11.93 -13.49
N TRP A 149 11.42 -10.75 -13.84
CA TRP A 149 11.77 -10.02 -15.05
C TRP A 149 12.05 -8.53 -14.81
N GLN A 150 13.31 -8.14 -14.98
CA GLN A 150 13.69 -6.74 -15.06
C GLN A 150 13.73 -6.29 -16.54
N THR A 151 12.57 -6.00 -17.10
CA THR A 151 12.44 -5.48 -18.48
C THR A 151 12.18 -3.97 -18.49
N ARG A 152 12.65 -3.30 -19.55
CA ARG A 152 12.32 -1.90 -19.86
C ARG A 152 11.19 -1.78 -20.88
N ALA A 153 10.48 -2.86 -21.16
CA ALA A 153 9.36 -2.86 -22.09
C ALA A 153 8.30 -1.82 -21.67
N TYR A 154 7.82 -1.04 -22.63
CA TYR A 154 6.89 0.06 -22.37
C TYR A 154 5.60 -0.42 -21.68
N TRP A 155 5.05 -1.55 -22.10
CA TRP A 155 3.84 -2.13 -21.49
C TRP A 155 4.01 -2.44 -20.00
N MET A 156 5.21 -2.88 -19.57
CA MET A 156 5.51 -3.16 -18.16
C MET A 156 5.54 -1.87 -17.34
N LEU A 157 6.00 -0.77 -17.93
CA LEU A 157 5.97 0.54 -17.28
C LEU A 157 4.55 1.08 -17.18
N CYS A 158 3.77 0.98 -18.26
CA CYS A 158 2.36 1.39 -18.25
C CYS A 158 1.56 0.65 -17.20
N GLN A 159 1.70 -0.68 -17.11
CA GLN A 159 0.96 -1.46 -16.11
C GLN A 159 1.37 -1.06 -14.69
N ARG A 160 2.67 -0.87 -14.42
CA ARG A 160 3.15 -0.42 -13.10
C ARG A 160 2.60 0.94 -12.72
N TRP A 161 2.62 1.91 -13.63
CA TRP A 161 2.03 3.22 -13.39
C TRP A 161 0.53 3.15 -13.14
N ALA A 162 -0.21 2.35 -13.92
CA ALA A 162 -1.64 2.16 -13.72
C ALA A 162 -1.94 1.54 -12.36
N LEU A 163 -1.21 0.47 -11.98
CA LEU A 163 -1.36 -0.21 -10.70
C LEU A 163 -1.01 0.69 -9.51
N HIS A 164 0.05 1.49 -9.61
CA HIS A 164 0.44 2.41 -8.54
C HIS A 164 -0.50 3.59 -8.41
N LEU A 165 -1.02 4.11 -9.53
CA LEU A 165 -2.06 5.12 -9.51
C LEU A 165 -3.34 4.57 -8.85
N LEU A 166 -3.73 3.34 -9.20
CA LEU A 166 -4.86 2.66 -8.58
C LEU A 166 -4.63 2.47 -7.08
N ALA A 167 -3.47 1.95 -6.67
CA ALA A 167 -3.09 1.81 -5.26
C ALA A 167 -3.17 3.15 -4.52
N PHE A 168 -2.61 4.21 -5.10
CA PHE A 168 -2.66 5.54 -4.53
C PHE A 168 -4.09 5.99 -4.29
N VAL A 169 -4.97 5.87 -5.29
CA VAL A 169 -6.38 6.26 -5.18
C VAL A 169 -7.09 5.44 -4.11
N LEU A 170 -6.94 4.11 -4.10
CA LEU A 170 -7.61 3.23 -3.14
C LEU A 170 -7.16 3.52 -1.70
N PHE A 171 -5.85 3.56 -1.44
CA PHE A 171 -5.32 3.86 -0.12
C PHE A 171 -5.64 5.30 0.31
N PHE A 172 -5.57 6.27 -0.60
CA PHE A 172 -5.83 7.67 -0.27
C PHE A 172 -7.31 7.89 0.04
N VAL A 173 -8.23 7.38 -0.78
CA VAL A 173 -9.66 7.49 -0.51
C VAL A 173 -10.02 6.77 0.80
N GLY A 174 -9.58 5.51 0.95
CA GLY A 174 -9.84 4.73 2.15
C GLY A 174 -9.29 5.37 3.43
N ALA A 175 -8.08 5.91 3.41
CA ALA A 175 -7.45 6.49 4.60
C ALA A 175 -7.82 7.96 4.84
N ALA A 176 -7.70 8.82 3.82
CA ALA A 176 -7.86 10.28 3.94
C ALA A 176 -9.33 10.72 3.96
N ARG A 177 -10.18 10.09 3.14
CA ARG A 177 -11.60 10.48 3.01
C ARG A 177 -12.50 9.65 3.92
N GLU A 178 -12.29 8.35 3.96
CA GLU A 178 -13.14 7.39 4.68
C GLU A 178 -12.56 6.96 6.03
N GLY A 179 -11.36 7.43 6.36
CA GLY A 179 -10.73 7.19 7.65
C GLY A 179 -11.63 7.65 8.79
N GLU A 180 -12.02 6.69 9.62
CA GLU A 180 -12.86 6.90 10.79
C GLU A 180 -12.17 7.82 11.81
N LEU A 181 -10.87 7.58 12.02
CA LEU A 181 -10.07 8.30 12.99
C LEU A 181 -9.23 9.43 12.36
N PRO A 182 -8.97 10.52 13.10
CA PRO A 182 -8.06 11.58 12.65
C PRO A 182 -6.68 11.06 12.23
N ILE A 183 -6.17 10.03 12.92
CA ILE A 183 -4.89 9.42 12.58
C ILE A 183 -4.91 8.71 11.22
N SER A 184 -6.01 8.03 10.87
CA SER A 184 -6.18 7.41 9.55
C SER A 184 -6.14 8.48 8.46
N ARG A 185 -6.82 9.61 8.69
CA ARG A 185 -6.82 10.73 7.74
C ARG A 185 -5.43 11.34 7.58
N ALA A 186 -4.72 11.52 8.69
CA ALA A 186 -3.34 12.00 8.69
C ALA A 186 -2.40 11.08 7.90
N LEU A 187 -2.53 9.76 8.04
CA LEU A 187 -1.76 8.78 7.25
C LEU A 187 -2.01 8.92 5.75
N GLY A 188 -3.28 9.05 5.34
CA GLY A 188 -3.64 9.27 3.94
C GLY A 188 -3.02 10.54 3.35
N TRP A 189 -3.10 11.66 4.07
CA TRP A 189 -2.47 12.91 3.65
C TRP A 189 -0.94 12.84 3.65
N ALA A 190 -0.33 12.18 4.64
CA ALA A 190 1.12 11.96 4.69
C ALA A 190 1.60 11.17 3.46
N MET A 191 0.87 10.13 3.05
CA MET A 191 1.16 9.40 1.81
C MET A 191 1.10 10.33 0.59
N ALA A 192 0.06 11.15 0.46
CA ALA A 192 -0.06 12.09 -0.66
C ALA A 192 1.12 13.07 -0.73
N VAL A 193 1.55 13.62 0.41
CA VAL A 193 2.73 14.47 0.49
C VAL A 193 3.99 13.72 0.06
N LEU A 194 4.21 12.48 0.53
CA LEU A 194 5.37 11.69 0.17
C LEU A 194 5.43 11.38 -1.33
N VAL A 195 4.30 11.01 -1.94
CA VAL A 195 4.21 10.75 -3.38
C VAL A 195 4.49 12.03 -4.18
N LEU A 196 3.92 13.16 -3.76
CA LEU A 196 4.17 14.45 -4.39
C LEU A 196 5.65 14.83 -4.33
N LEU A 197 6.29 14.70 -3.17
CA LEU A 197 7.73 14.96 -3.02
C LEU A 197 8.58 14.04 -3.91
N GLY A 198 8.20 12.77 -4.05
CA GLY A 198 8.85 11.82 -4.96
C GLY A 198 8.75 12.27 -6.43
N LEU A 199 7.56 12.68 -6.86
CA LEU A 199 7.31 13.20 -8.20
C LEU A 199 8.07 14.51 -8.48
N LEU A 200 8.04 15.46 -7.55
CA LEU A 200 8.75 16.73 -7.68
C LEU A 200 10.27 16.51 -7.77
N ARG A 201 10.84 15.67 -6.89
CA ARG A 201 12.26 15.31 -6.94
C ARG A 201 12.64 14.69 -8.28
N TRP A 202 11.76 13.88 -8.87
CA TRP A 202 11.99 13.29 -10.19
C TRP A 202 11.96 14.33 -11.31
N LEU A 203 10.97 15.25 -11.29
CA LEU A 203 10.86 16.34 -12.26
C LEU A 203 12.08 17.27 -12.22
N PHE A 204 12.50 17.71 -11.03
CA PHE A 204 13.65 18.60 -10.90
C PHE A 204 14.95 17.96 -11.37
N ARG A 205 15.18 16.67 -11.07
CA ARG A 205 16.35 15.94 -11.56
C ARG A 205 16.35 15.76 -13.08
N ARG A 206 15.18 15.71 -13.72
CA ARG A 206 15.07 15.65 -15.18
C ARG A 206 15.48 16.96 -15.82
N ASN A 207 15.06 18.08 -15.26
CA ASN A 207 15.35 19.41 -15.80
C ASN A 207 16.85 19.75 -15.68
N THR A 208 17.47 19.47 -14.52
CA THR A 208 18.92 19.72 -14.35
C THR A 208 19.79 18.93 -15.34
N ALA A 209 19.39 17.71 -15.71
CA ALA A 209 20.13 16.92 -16.70
C ALA A 209 20.01 17.51 -18.12
N ALA A 210 18.83 18.03 -18.49
CA ALA A 210 18.60 18.65 -19.79
C ALA A 210 19.35 20.00 -19.95
N ASP A 211 19.46 20.77 -18.87
CA ASP A 211 20.20 22.05 -18.88
C ASP A 211 21.71 21.84 -19.07
N LEU A 212 22.29 20.78 -18.51
CA LEU A 212 23.70 20.44 -18.71
C LEU A 212 24.01 20.04 -20.16
N ASP A 213 23.14 19.25 -20.80
CA ASP A 213 23.34 18.82 -22.19
C ASP A 213 23.19 19.98 -23.20
N SER A 214 22.32 20.96 -22.92
CA SER A 214 22.12 22.13 -23.79
C SER A 214 23.22 23.20 -23.68
N GLY A 215 23.99 23.21 -22.57
CA GLY A 215 25.12 24.12 -22.36
C GLY A 215 26.42 23.70 -23.08
N VAL A 216 26.56 22.42 -23.42
CA VAL A 216 27.77 21.88 -24.09
C VAL A 216 27.80 22.16 -25.59
N PHE A 217 26.64 22.37 -26.23
CA PHE A 217 26.53 22.69 -27.67
C PHE A 217 26.61 24.19 -28.00
N ARG A 218 26.99 25.05 -27.04
CA ARG A 218 27.11 26.52 -27.25
C ARG A 218 28.55 27.05 -27.12
N ARG A 219 29.58 26.22 -27.31
CA ARG A 219 30.97 26.70 -27.37
C ARG A 219 31.66 26.23 -28.64
#